data_AF-A0A819EWW5-F1
#
_entry.id   AF-A0A819EWW5-F1
#
_cell.length_a   1.000
_cell.length_b   1.000
_cell.length_c   1.000
_cell.angle_alpha   90.00
_cell.angle_beta   90.00
_cell.angle_gamma   90.00
#
_symmetry.space_group_name_H-M   'P 1'
#
loop_
_entity.id
_entity.type
_entity.pdbx_description
1 polymer ?
#
loop_
_entity_poly.entity_id
_entity_poly.type
_entity_poly.pdbx_seq_one_letter_code
_entity_poly.pdbx_strand_id
1 'polypeptide(L)'
;MISNPLNEVKISPSSKTMVSAACSHLIHGIRELNLFSNNPFWTSTLTHTEQIHSTRLFLILTSISLLSVIGYVSLTVHSYEVTRNKFSISDFERLQARYPTTFKSTCTKVSIPYNKFLNVSVRFHQVCSSPFIGRKWISSLYLFNATSYNILDFRTFGFSHYRSLRLLCLLTRQAINDNYHAFNSTNLVALLTFSRAQFNNLAGVLMSNFQKNLLANEKRTAKVTSLMIAQNRLLSALRTNYYTHSKPGSQSYKTYNAHYLERNGIDGSFCDCRSRNNQCTYPAGGFYNWTLPELGKPAKNNPPPQFQKKKKFIQSFIVKR
;
A
#
# COMPACT_ATOMS: atom_id res chain seq x y z
N MET A 1 -29.56 -45.17 -40.11
CA MET A 1 -30.47 -46.28 -39.74
C MET A 1 -30.51 -46.38 -38.23
N ILE A 2 -31.67 -46.09 -37.65
CA ILE A 2 -32.29 -46.58 -36.40
C ILE A 2 -33.37 -45.53 -36.10
N SER A 3 -34.56 -45.83 -36.61
CA SER A 3 -35.81 -45.09 -36.47
C SER A 3 -36.54 -45.62 -35.22
N ASN A 4 -36.78 -44.76 -34.23
CA ASN A 4 -37.74 -45.03 -33.15
C ASN A 4 -39.11 -44.48 -33.56
N PRO A 5 -40.21 -45.24 -33.39
CA PRO A 5 -41.54 -44.77 -33.77
C PRO A 5 -42.13 -43.83 -32.71
N LEU A 6 -42.85 -42.81 -33.18
CA LEU A 6 -43.74 -41.98 -32.39
C LEU A 6 -44.83 -42.84 -31.76
N ASN A 7 -44.94 -42.80 -30.43
CA ASN A 7 -46.15 -43.24 -29.72
C ASN A 7 -47.23 -42.17 -29.89
N GLU A 8 -48.17 -42.40 -30.80
CA GLU A 8 -49.47 -41.73 -30.79
C GLU A 8 -50.26 -42.18 -29.56
N VAL A 9 -50.46 -41.26 -28.62
CA VAL A 9 -51.43 -41.42 -27.55
C VAL A 9 -52.83 -41.35 -28.17
N LYS A 10 -53.42 -42.51 -28.47
CA LYS A 10 -54.85 -42.64 -28.80
C LYS A 10 -55.68 -42.29 -27.56
N ILE A 11 -56.20 -41.06 -27.54
CA ILE A 11 -57.19 -40.62 -26.57
C ILE A 11 -58.50 -41.38 -26.84
N SER A 12 -58.94 -42.17 -25.86
CA SER A 12 -60.19 -42.95 -25.86
C SER A 12 -61.42 -42.07 -26.18
N PRO A 13 -62.39 -42.54 -27.00
CA PRO A 13 -63.60 -41.79 -27.37
C PRO A 13 -64.55 -41.49 -26.20
N SER A 14 -64.35 -42.11 -25.03
CA SER A 14 -65.14 -41.90 -23.81
C SER A 14 -64.76 -40.63 -23.02
N SER A 15 -63.55 -40.08 -23.20
CA SER A 15 -63.15 -38.85 -22.48
C SER A 15 -63.76 -37.60 -23.09
N LYS A 16 -64.00 -37.59 -24.41
CA LYS A 16 -64.60 -36.46 -25.13
C LYS A 16 -66.05 -36.22 -24.74
N THR A 17 -66.81 -37.29 -24.48
CA THR A 17 -68.23 -37.22 -24.07
C THR A 17 -68.39 -36.78 -22.61
N MET A 18 -67.52 -37.23 -21.70
CA MET A 18 -67.50 -36.76 -20.31
C MET A 18 -67.08 -35.28 -20.20
N VAL A 19 -66.06 -34.85 -20.95
CA VAL A 19 -65.61 -33.46 -20.96
C VAL A 19 -66.69 -32.55 -21.57
N SER A 20 -67.37 -33.00 -22.63
CA SER A 20 -68.49 -32.28 -23.24
C SER A 20 -69.68 -32.12 -22.28
N ALA A 21 -70.07 -33.17 -21.56
CA ALA A 21 -71.15 -33.11 -20.58
C ALA A 21 -70.81 -32.22 -19.37
N ALA A 22 -69.57 -32.31 -18.86
CA ALA A 22 -69.09 -31.46 -17.77
C ALA A 22 -69.01 -29.98 -18.19
N CYS A 23 -68.53 -29.68 -19.41
CA CYS A 23 -68.56 -28.33 -19.97
C CYS A 23 -69.98 -27.80 -20.13
N SER A 24 -70.92 -28.62 -20.62
CA SER A 24 -72.32 -28.21 -20.77
C SER A 24 -72.96 -27.87 -19.41
N HIS A 25 -72.69 -28.67 -18.38
CA HIS A 25 -73.20 -28.45 -17.03
C HIS A 25 -72.59 -27.20 -16.36
N LEU A 26 -71.29 -26.96 -16.57
CA LEU A 26 -70.61 -25.74 -16.15
C LEU A 26 -71.14 -24.49 -16.87
N ILE A 27 -71.34 -24.57 -18.19
CA ILE A 27 -71.87 -23.46 -18.98
C ILE A 27 -73.30 -23.12 -18.55
N HIS A 28 -74.11 -24.13 -18.25
CA HIS A 28 -75.46 -23.91 -17.72
C HIS A 28 -75.43 -23.28 -16.32
N GLY A 29 -74.58 -23.78 -15.43
CA GLY A 29 -74.39 -23.21 -14.08
C GLY A 29 -73.87 -21.76 -14.09
N ILE A 30 -73.01 -21.41 -15.05
CA ILE A 30 -72.50 -20.05 -15.24
C ILE A 30 -73.58 -19.12 -15.83
N ARG A 31 -74.49 -19.64 -16.66
CA ARG A 31 -75.57 -18.85 -17.28
C ARG A 31 -76.65 -18.43 -16.29
N GLU A 32 -76.95 -19.28 -15.31
CA GLU A 32 -77.94 -19.05 -14.24
C GLU A 32 -77.32 -18.37 -12.99
N LEU A 33 -76.02 -18.10 -13.00
CA LEU A 33 -75.33 -17.51 -11.86
C LEU A 33 -75.73 -16.04 -11.71
N ASN A 34 -76.37 -15.71 -10.59
CA ASN A 34 -76.68 -14.34 -10.19
C ASN A 34 -76.13 -14.09 -8.77
N LEU A 35 -74.96 -13.46 -8.70
CA LEU A 35 -74.25 -13.16 -7.45
C LEU A 35 -75.00 -12.10 -6.60
N PHE A 36 -75.94 -11.37 -7.18
CA PHE A 36 -76.68 -10.29 -6.52
C PHE A 36 -78.10 -10.66 -6.11
N SER A 37 -78.52 -11.91 -6.36
CA SER A 37 -79.92 -12.38 -6.25
C SER A 37 -80.57 -12.30 -4.86
N ASN A 38 -79.80 -12.12 -3.78
CA ASN A 38 -80.32 -12.15 -2.39
C ASN A 38 -79.85 -10.97 -1.52
N ASN A 39 -79.43 -9.86 -2.13
CA ASN A 39 -78.98 -8.71 -1.37
C ASN A 39 -80.11 -7.66 -1.25
N PRO A 40 -80.59 -7.32 -0.04
CA PRO A 40 -81.75 -6.44 0.17
C PRO A 40 -81.53 -5.02 -0.36
N PHE A 41 -80.28 -4.59 -0.55
CA PHE A 41 -79.95 -3.29 -1.12
C PHE A 41 -80.10 -3.25 -2.65
N TRP A 42 -79.70 -4.33 -3.33
CA TRP A 42 -79.67 -4.41 -4.80
C TRP A 42 -80.98 -4.93 -5.39
N THR A 43 -81.73 -5.75 -4.64
CA THR A 43 -83.03 -6.28 -5.09
C THR A 43 -84.12 -5.22 -5.17
N SER A 44 -84.03 -4.13 -4.39
CA SER A 44 -84.98 -3.00 -4.46
C SER A 44 -84.67 -1.99 -5.57
N THR A 45 -83.48 -2.06 -6.17
CA THR A 45 -82.98 -1.05 -7.12
C THR A 45 -82.70 -1.60 -8.52
N LEU A 46 -82.35 -2.88 -8.66
CA LEU A 46 -82.00 -3.50 -9.93
C LEU A 46 -82.99 -4.59 -10.32
N THR A 47 -83.41 -4.58 -11.58
CA THR A 47 -84.20 -5.66 -12.18
C THR A 47 -83.38 -6.95 -12.28
N HIS A 48 -84.05 -8.11 -12.30
CA HIS A 48 -83.39 -9.42 -12.37
C HIS A 48 -82.41 -9.54 -13.55
N THR A 49 -82.74 -8.93 -14.69
CA THR A 49 -81.86 -8.86 -15.88
C THR A 49 -80.60 -8.04 -15.62
N GLU A 50 -80.70 -6.91 -14.92
CA GLU A 50 -79.54 -6.07 -14.58
C GLU A 50 -78.62 -6.74 -13.56
N GLN A 51 -79.17 -7.56 -12.66
CA GLN A 51 -78.39 -8.36 -11.72
C GLN A 51 -77.56 -9.44 -12.43
N ILE A 52 -78.13 -10.10 -13.44
CA ILE A 52 -77.40 -11.07 -14.29
C ILE A 52 -76.29 -10.36 -15.08
N HIS A 53 -76.59 -9.20 -15.69
CA HIS A 53 -75.57 -8.43 -16.43
C HIS A 53 -74.44 -7.93 -15.53
N SER A 54 -74.78 -7.45 -14.32
CA SER A 54 -73.79 -7.03 -13.31
C SER A 54 -72.93 -8.20 -12.83
N THR A 55 -73.52 -9.39 -12.65
CA THR A 55 -72.80 -10.63 -12.31
C THR A 55 -71.77 -10.97 -13.38
N ARG A 56 -72.15 -10.90 -14.66
CA ARG A 56 -71.24 -11.18 -15.79
C ARG A 56 -70.11 -10.16 -15.86
N LEU A 57 -70.43 -8.87 -15.73
CA LEU A 57 -69.43 -7.80 -15.74
C LEU A 57 -68.43 -7.94 -14.58
N PHE A 58 -68.92 -8.24 -13.38
CA PHE A 58 -68.09 -8.48 -12.21
C PHE A 58 -67.14 -9.67 -12.40
N LEU A 59 -67.62 -10.79 -12.93
CA LEU A 59 -66.78 -11.96 -13.20
C LEU A 59 -65.72 -11.68 -14.27
N ILE A 60 -66.07 -10.95 -15.34
CA ILE A 60 -65.12 -10.54 -16.40
C ILE A 60 -64.03 -9.63 -15.82
N LEU A 61 -64.42 -8.56 -15.12
CA LEU A 61 -63.47 -7.62 -14.53
C LEU A 61 -62.56 -8.28 -13.49
N THR A 62 -63.13 -9.15 -12.65
CA THR A 62 -62.37 -9.91 -11.65
C THR A 62 -61.38 -10.84 -12.34
N SER A 63 -61.78 -11.54 -13.40
CA SER A 63 -60.90 -12.40 -14.18
C SER A 63 -59.76 -11.63 -14.85
N ILE A 64 -60.05 -10.46 -15.44
CA ILE A 64 -59.02 -9.58 -16.03
C ILE A 64 -58.04 -9.10 -14.96
N SER A 65 -58.53 -8.70 -13.78
CA SER A 65 -57.66 -8.26 -12.69
C SER A 65 -56.73 -9.37 -12.20
N LEU A 66 -57.25 -10.60 -12.07
CA LEU A 66 -56.49 -11.76 -11.64
C LEU A 66 -55.40 -12.12 -12.67
N LEU A 67 -55.75 -12.13 -13.96
CA LEU A 67 -54.80 -12.37 -15.05
C LEU A 67 -53.70 -11.30 -15.10
N SER A 68 -54.05 -10.04 -14.81
CA SER A 68 -53.08 -8.94 -14.77
C SER A 68 -52.06 -9.13 -13.64
N VAL A 69 -52.52 -9.55 -12.45
CA VAL A 69 -51.63 -9.87 -11.31
C VAL A 69 -50.73 -11.06 -11.62
N ILE A 70 -51.29 -12.14 -12.20
CA ILE A 70 -50.52 -13.32 -12.60
C ILE A 70 -49.46 -12.94 -13.65
N GLY A 71 -49.84 -12.12 -14.64
CA GLY A 71 -48.93 -11.61 -15.65
C GLY A 71 -47.79 -10.80 -15.03
N TYR A 72 -48.11 -9.89 -14.12
CA TYR A 72 -47.10 -9.09 -13.41
C TYR A 72 -46.12 -9.95 -12.61
N VAL A 73 -46.62 -10.92 -11.85
CA VAL A 73 -45.79 -11.86 -11.07
C VAL A 73 -44.92 -12.72 -11.98
N SER A 74 -45.44 -13.16 -13.13
CA SER A 74 -44.70 -13.98 -14.09
C SER A 74 -43.62 -13.20 -14.84
N LEU A 75 -43.86 -11.90 -15.07
CA LEU A 75 -42.92 -11.00 -15.74
C LEU A 75 -41.83 -10.47 -14.80
N THR A 76 -42.02 -10.60 -13.48
CA THR A 76 -40.99 -10.17 -12.53
C THR A 76 -39.84 -11.16 -12.54
N VAL A 77 -38.66 -10.71 -12.97
CA VAL A 77 -37.45 -11.52 -13.00
C VAL A 77 -37.06 -11.91 -11.58
N HIS A 78 -37.23 -13.18 -11.23
CA HIS A 78 -36.75 -13.72 -9.96
C HIS A 78 -35.22 -13.85 -9.99
N SER A 79 -34.56 -13.12 -9.08
CA SER A 79 -33.14 -13.27 -8.81
C SER A 79 -32.96 -14.50 -7.91
N TYR A 80 -32.27 -15.52 -8.38
CA TYR A 80 -31.96 -16.70 -7.56
C TYR A 80 -30.53 -16.58 -7.02
N GLU A 81 -30.37 -16.75 -5.70
CA GLU A 81 -29.07 -16.73 -5.04
C GLU A 81 -28.48 -18.14 -5.05
N VAL A 82 -27.42 -18.37 -5.85
CA VAL A 82 -26.69 -19.65 -5.85
C VAL A 82 -25.45 -19.52 -4.99
N THR A 83 -25.51 -20.04 -3.76
CA THR A 83 -24.33 -20.16 -2.91
C THR A 83 -23.53 -21.41 -3.30
N ARG A 84 -22.40 -21.25 -4.00
CA ARG A 84 -21.40 -22.33 -4.10
C ARG A 84 -20.30 -22.12 -3.07
N ASN A 85 -20.07 -23.14 -2.25
CA ASN A 85 -19.17 -23.08 -1.11
C ASN A 85 -17.68 -23.03 -1.47
N LYS A 86 -17.30 -23.35 -2.70
CA LYS A 86 -15.91 -23.26 -3.20
C LYS A 86 -15.92 -22.92 -4.70
N PHE A 87 -15.29 -21.81 -5.05
CA PHE A 87 -15.01 -21.43 -6.43
C PHE A 87 -13.51 -21.55 -6.70
N SER A 88 -13.13 -22.06 -7.87
CA SER A 88 -11.76 -21.93 -8.35
C SER A 88 -11.47 -20.46 -8.69
N ILE A 89 -10.20 -20.05 -8.67
CA ILE A 89 -9.83 -18.68 -9.05
C ILE A 89 -10.23 -18.37 -10.50
N SER A 90 -10.16 -19.36 -11.39
CA SER A 90 -10.59 -19.26 -12.79
C SER A 90 -12.10 -19.08 -12.93
N ASP A 91 -12.90 -19.74 -12.09
CA ASP A 91 -14.36 -19.55 -12.09
C ASP A 91 -14.73 -18.16 -11.61
N PHE A 92 -14.07 -17.69 -10.55
CA PHE A 92 -14.26 -16.34 -10.04
C PHE A 92 -13.91 -15.29 -11.09
N GLU A 93 -12.74 -15.40 -11.73
CA GLU A 93 -12.32 -14.46 -12.78
C GLU A 93 -13.27 -14.49 -13.98
N ARG A 94 -13.74 -15.68 -14.40
CA ARG A 94 -14.73 -15.83 -15.47
C ARG A 94 -16.07 -15.18 -15.14
N LEU A 95 -16.58 -15.39 -13.92
CA LEU A 95 -17.86 -14.82 -13.47
C LEU A 95 -17.77 -13.31 -13.28
N GLN A 96 -16.67 -12.81 -12.70
CA GLN A 96 -16.41 -11.38 -12.56
C GLN A 96 -16.30 -10.69 -13.92
N ALA A 97 -15.69 -11.34 -14.92
CA ALA A 97 -15.61 -10.80 -16.27
C ALA A 97 -16.97 -10.78 -16.98
N ARG A 98 -17.81 -11.81 -16.75
CA ARG A 98 -19.14 -11.92 -17.37
C ARG A 98 -20.17 -10.99 -16.73
N TYR A 99 -20.07 -10.75 -15.42
CA TYR A 99 -21.05 -10.00 -14.63
C TYR A 99 -20.39 -8.95 -13.71
N PRO A 100 -19.67 -7.96 -14.26
CA PRO A 100 -18.80 -7.08 -13.47
C PRO A 100 -19.53 -6.20 -12.45
N THR A 101 -20.79 -5.85 -12.70
CA THR A 101 -21.58 -4.95 -11.84
C THR A 101 -22.43 -5.69 -10.81
N THR A 102 -22.88 -6.90 -11.13
CA THR A 102 -23.84 -7.67 -10.31
C THR A 102 -23.20 -8.81 -9.53
N PHE A 103 -22.10 -9.38 -10.02
CA PHE A 103 -21.41 -10.46 -9.31
C PHE A 103 -20.57 -9.89 -8.15
N LYS A 104 -20.89 -10.34 -6.94
CA LYS A 104 -20.15 -10.03 -5.71
C LYS A 104 -19.91 -11.33 -4.96
N SER A 105 -18.65 -11.58 -4.61
CA SER A 105 -18.25 -12.72 -3.80
C SER A 105 -17.77 -12.21 -2.45
N THR A 106 -18.37 -12.70 -1.37
CA THR A 106 -17.97 -12.37 0.00
C THR A 106 -16.79 -13.23 0.44
N CYS A 107 -15.89 -12.64 1.24
CA CYS A 107 -14.76 -13.35 1.81
C CYS A 107 -15.21 -14.18 3.02
N THR A 108 -14.82 -15.45 3.07
CA THR A 108 -15.01 -16.29 4.28
C THR A 108 -14.09 -15.86 5.42
N LYS A 109 -12.92 -15.31 5.09
CA LYS A 109 -12.01 -14.65 6.04
C LYS A 109 -11.85 -13.20 5.63
N VAL A 110 -12.36 -12.29 6.47
CA VAL A 110 -12.34 -10.86 6.20
C VAL A 110 -11.00 -10.18 6.48
N SER A 111 -10.05 -10.91 7.09
CA SER A 111 -8.77 -10.39 7.52
C SER A 111 -7.64 -11.34 7.18
N ILE A 112 -6.61 -10.83 6.49
CA ILE A 112 -5.42 -11.60 6.10
C ILE A 112 -4.17 -10.78 6.43
N PRO A 113 -3.23 -11.28 7.24
CA PRO A 113 -1.98 -10.58 7.54
C PRO A 113 -1.11 -10.45 6.29
N TYR A 114 -0.43 -9.30 6.15
CA TYR A 114 0.40 -8.98 4.98
C TYR A 114 1.48 -10.04 4.73
N ASN A 115 2.04 -10.64 5.79
CA ASN A 115 3.06 -11.68 5.67
C ASN A 115 2.59 -12.98 4.97
N LYS A 116 1.28 -13.16 4.73
CA LYS A 116 0.75 -14.32 4.01
C LYS A 116 0.82 -14.17 2.50
N PHE A 117 0.92 -12.94 2.00
CA PHE A 117 0.85 -12.67 0.57
C PHE A 117 1.89 -11.67 0.06
N LEU A 118 2.57 -10.95 0.94
CA LEU A 118 3.72 -10.10 0.62
C LEU A 118 4.99 -10.68 1.22
N ASN A 119 6.08 -10.54 0.48
CA ASN A 119 7.41 -10.86 0.95
C ASN A 119 8.33 -9.64 0.75
N VAL A 120 9.00 -9.23 1.82
CA VAL A 120 9.95 -8.11 1.81
C VAL A 120 11.34 -8.67 2.06
N SER A 121 12.23 -8.53 1.08
CA SER A 121 13.65 -8.85 1.23
C SER A 121 14.47 -7.56 1.26
N VAL A 122 15.21 -7.34 2.35
CA VAL A 122 16.01 -6.12 2.52
C VAL A 122 17.47 -6.40 2.18
N ARG A 123 18.09 -5.51 1.42
CA ARG A 123 19.53 -5.50 1.18
C ARG A 123 20.13 -4.21 1.70
N PHE A 124 21.06 -4.33 2.64
CA PHE A 124 21.79 -3.20 3.20
C PHE A 124 22.95 -2.79 2.30
N HIS A 125 23.34 -1.51 2.36
CA HIS A 125 24.51 -1.02 1.67
C HIS A 125 25.78 -1.75 2.15
N GLN A 126 26.69 -2.09 1.24
CA GLN A 126 27.89 -2.90 1.50
C GLN A 126 28.79 -2.30 2.60
N VAL A 127 28.75 -0.99 2.79
CA VAL A 127 29.46 -0.29 3.86
C VAL A 127 29.07 -0.81 5.25
N CYS A 128 27.81 -1.21 5.43
CA CYS A 128 27.26 -1.73 6.68
C CYS A 128 27.65 -3.19 6.98
N SER A 129 28.44 -3.81 6.11
CA SER A 129 29.11 -5.09 6.30
C SER A 129 30.62 -5.00 6.08
N SER A 130 31.15 -3.78 5.87
CA SER A 130 32.56 -3.58 5.58
C SER A 130 33.42 -3.62 6.85
N PRO A 131 34.73 -3.92 6.72
CA PRO A 131 35.66 -3.82 7.85
C PRO A 131 35.74 -2.41 8.47
N PHE A 132 35.35 -1.37 7.73
CA PHE A 132 35.42 0.03 8.18
C PHE A 132 34.44 0.37 9.30
N ILE A 133 33.35 -0.38 9.47
CA ILE A 133 32.47 -0.23 10.63
C ILE A 133 32.86 -1.19 11.77
N GLY A 134 33.92 -1.99 11.57
CA GLY A 134 34.42 -2.94 12.55
C GLY A 134 35.14 -2.24 13.72
N ARG A 135 35.05 -2.85 14.90
CA ARG A 135 35.71 -2.34 16.12
C ARG A 135 37.21 -2.15 15.90
N LYS A 136 37.89 -3.10 15.26
CA LYS A 136 39.35 -3.04 15.00
C LYS A 136 39.75 -1.80 14.21
N TRP A 137 39.07 -1.52 13.09
CA TRP A 137 39.33 -0.33 12.29
C TRP A 137 39.05 0.95 13.06
N ILE A 138 37.87 1.06 13.68
CA ILE A 138 37.48 2.25 14.43
C ILE A 138 38.49 2.52 15.55
N SER A 139 38.85 1.51 16.35
CA SER A 139 39.84 1.65 17.42
C SER A 139 41.23 2.05 16.93
N SER A 140 41.64 1.59 15.74
CA SER A 140 42.94 1.99 15.15
C SER A 140 43.03 3.47 14.78
N LEU A 141 41.88 4.14 14.65
CA LEU A 141 41.80 5.58 14.37
C LEU A 141 41.73 6.43 15.64
N TYR A 142 41.68 5.82 16.82
CA TYR A 142 41.65 6.56 18.07
C TYR A 142 42.98 7.30 18.28
N LEU A 143 42.89 8.59 18.54
CA LEU A 143 44.03 9.45 18.82
C LEU A 143 43.78 10.22 20.11
N PHE A 144 44.66 10.05 21.08
CA PHE A 144 44.66 10.87 22.28
C PHE A 144 44.94 12.34 21.90
N ASN A 145 44.22 13.28 22.51
CA ASN A 145 44.27 14.71 22.18
C ASN A 145 43.97 15.05 20.70
N ALA A 146 43.05 14.32 20.06
CA ALA A 146 42.60 14.60 18.70
C ALA A 146 42.21 16.09 18.47
N THR A 147 41.66 16.76 19.49
CA THR A 147 41.27 18.18 19.44
C THR A 147 42.44 19.17 19.29
N SER A 148 43.68 18.74 19.53
CA SER A 148 44.89 19.56 19.35
C SER A 148 45.37 19.60 17.89
N TYR A 149 44.79 18.77 17.01
CA TYR A 149 45.11 18.72 15.59
C TYR A 149 44.20 19.64 14.76
N ASN A 150 44.53 19.81 13.48
CA ASN A 150 43.73 20.65 12.59
C ASN A 150 42.31 20.03 12.46
N ILE A 151 41.27 20.86 12.51
CA ILE A 151 39.88 20.39 12.43
C ILE A 151 39.56 19.68 11.09
N LEU A 152 40.35 19.95 10.04
CA LEU A 152 40.26 19.31 8.73
C LEU A 152 41.20 18.09 8.59
N ASP A 153 42.00 17.78 9.60
CA ASP A 153 42.84 16.57 9.60
C ASP A 153 41.97 15.33 9.83
N PHE A 154 42.08 14.36 8.92
CA PHE A 154 41.35 13.10 9.04
C PHE A 154 41.56 12.40 10.38
N ARG A 155 42.74 12.51 11.01
CA ARG A 155 43.01 11.91 12.33
C ARG A 155 42.15 12.50 13.44
N THR A 156 41.77 13.77 13.31
CA THR A 156 40.91 14.48 14.28
C THR A 156 39.51 13.87 14.32
N PHE A 157 38.97 13.48 13.16
CA PHE A 157 37.55 13.12 13.03
C PHE A 157 37.30 11.70 12.50
N GLY A 158 38.31 10.97 12.07
CA GLY A 158 38.14 9.65 11.47
C GLY A 158 37.47 8.68 12.43
N PHE A 159 37.94 8.61 13.68
CA PHE A 159 37.34 7.80 14.73
C PHE A 159 35.83 8.07 14.89
N SER A 160 35.44 9.35 15.02
CA SER A 160 34.04 9.71 15.24
C SER A 160 33.17 9.45 14.01
N HIS A 161 33.65 9.74 12.80
CA HIS A 161 32.88 9.51 11.58
C HIS A 161 32.63 8.01 11.33
N TYR A 162 33.64 7.15 11.47
CA TYR A 162 33.42 5.70 11.30
C TYR A 162 32.57 5.12 12.43
N ARG A 163 32.67 5.67 13.65
CA ARG A 163 31.74 5.33 14.74
C ARG A 163 30.31 5.75 14.43
N SER A 164 30.10 6.95 13.89
CA SER A 164 28.79 7.44 13.45
C SER A 164 28.23 6.61 12.30
N LEU A 165 29.06 6.23 11.32
CA LEU A 165 28.70 5.35 10.22
C LEU A 165 28.24 3.98 10.73
N ARG A 166 28.96 3.39 11.68
CA ARG A 166 28.53 2.15 12.34
C ARG A 166 27.18 2.32 13.03
N LEU A 167 26.99 3.43 13.75
CA LEU A 167 25.72 3.71 14.44
C LEU A 167 24.57 3.88 13.44
N LEU A 168 24.77 4.61 12.34
CA LEU A 168 23.80 4.76 11.26
C LEU A 168 23.41 3.39 10.70
N CYS A 169 24.37 2.52 10.40
CA CYS A 169 24.08 1.17 9.94
C CYS A 169 23.26 0.34 10.94
N LEU A 170 23.53 0.47 12.24
CA LEU A 170 22.74 -0.21 13.29
C LEU A 170 21.33 0.34 13.37
N LEU A 171 21.17 1.66 13.41
CA LEU A 171 19.88 2.33 13.46
C LEU A 171 19.04 2.02 12.22
N THR A 172 19.63 2.01 11.02
CA THR A 172 18.92 1.62 9.80
C THR A 172 18.43 0.17 9.86
N ARG A 173 19.24 -0.76 10.37
CA ARG A 173 18.81 -2.16 10.55
C ARG A 173 17.64 -2.27 11.51
N GLN A 174 17.73 -1.58 12.63
CA GLN A 174 16.68 -1.57 13.63
C GLN A 174 15.39 -0.95 13.08
N ALA A 175 15.47 0.25 12.49
CA ALA A 175 14.31 0.92 11.90
C ALA A 175 13.61 0.04 10.86
N ILE A 176 14.38 -0.63 9.99
CA ILE A 176 13.81 -1.56 9.02
C ILE A 176 13.16 -2.76 9.69
N ASN A 177 13.79 -3.39 10.67
CA ASN A 177 13.22 -4.55 11.37
C ASN A 177 11.91 -4.17 12.08
N ASP A 178 11.90 -3.05 12.80
CA ASP A 178 10.72 -2.57 13.54
C ASP A 178 9.56 -2.30 12.58
N ASN A 179 9.82 -1.60 11.47
CA ASN A 179 8.81 -1.34 10.44
C ASN A 179 8.38 -2.62 9.72
N TYR A 180 9.29 -3.56 9.48
CA TYR A 180 8.99 -4.86 8.87
C TYR A 180 8.06 -5.70 9.75
N HIS A 181 8.33 -5.77 11.05
CA HIS A 181 7.47 -6.48 12.01
C HIS A 181 6.07 -5.84 12.06
N ALA A 182 5.99 -4.52 12.15
CA ALA A 182 4.72 -3.79 12.13
C ALA A 182 3.95 -4.05 10.81
N PHE A 183 4.63 -3.93 9.67
CA PHE A 183 4.04 -4.18 8.34
C PHE A 183 3.49 -5.60 8.22
N ASN A 184 4.28 -6.60 8.63
CA ASN A 184 3.87 -8.00 8.54
C ASN A 184 2.71 -8.37 9.48
N SER A 185 2.60 -7.68 10.62
CA SER A 185 1.49 -7.83 11.56
C SER A 185 0.23 -7.09 11.14
N THR A 186 0.33 -6.20 10.16
CA THR A 186 -0.82 -5.46 9.63
C THR A 186 -1.67 -6.38 8.77
N ASN A 187 -3.00 -6.28 8.94
CA ASN A 187 -3.96 -7.08 8.21
C ASN A 187 -4.58 -6.30 7.05
N LEU A 188 -4.74 -6.97 5.92
CA LEU A 188 -5.67 -6.56 4.87
C LEU A 188 -7.08 -6.93 5.31
N VAL A 189 -7.96 -5.94 5.38
CA VAL A 189 -9.38 -6.14 5.69
C VAL A 189 -10.20 -5.99 4.41
N ALA A 190 -10.93 -7.04 4.04
CA ALA A 190 -11.76 -7.06 2.84
C ALA A 190 -13.02 -7.90 3.06
N LEU A 191 -14.18 -7.32 2.76
CA LEU A 191 -15.47 -8.02 2.81
C LEU A 191 -15.77 -8.77 1.51
N LEU A 192 -15.23 -8.27 0.40
CA LEU A 192 -15.43 -8.81 -0.93
C LEU A 192 -14.11 -9.31 -1.53
N THR A 193 -14.20 -10.37 -2.32
CA THR A 193 -13.07 -10.95 -3.03
C THR A 193 -12.57 -10.00 -4.12
N PHE A 194 -11.26 -9.79 -4.20
CA PHE A 194 -10.64 -8.99 -5.25
C PHE A 194 -10.35 -9.81 -6.50
N SER A 195 -10.49 -9.19 -7.67
CA SER A 195 -9.85 -9.69 -8.90
C SER A 195 -8.34 -9.69 -8.77
N ARG A 196 -7.67 -10.53 -9.55
CA ARG A 196 -6.21 -10.60 -9.59
C ARG A 196 -5.56 -9.25 -9.91
N ALA A 197 -6.15 -8.49 -10.83
CA ALA A 197 -5.68 -7.15 -11.17
C ALA A 197 -5.81 -6.18 -9.97
N GLN A 198 -6.96 -6.16 -9.30
CA GLN A 198 -7.17 -5.35 -8.10
C GLN A 198 -6.21 -5.75 -6.97
N PHE A 199 -6.04 -7.05 -6.74
CA PHE A 199 -5.14 -7.58 -5.72
C PHE A 199 -3.69 -7.20 -5.99
N ASN A 200 -3.21 -7.35 -7.23
CA ASN A 200 -1.85 -6.97 -7.62
C ASN A 200 -1.61 -5.46 -7.49
N ASN A 201 -2.58 -4.64 -7.90
CA ASN A 201 -2.50 -3.19 -7.74
C ASN A 201 -2.44 -2.79 -6.27
N LEU A 202 -3.31 -3.38 -5.43
CA LEU A 202 -3.30 -3.17 -3.99
C LEU A 202 -1.97 -3.58 -3.37
N ALA A 203 -1.45 -4.77 -3.69
CA ALA A 203 -0.15 -5.24 -3.24
C ALA A 203 0.98 -4.26 -3.60
N GLY A 204 0.97 -3.73 -4.83
CA GLY A 204 1.92 -2.70 -5.28
C GLY A 204 1.81 -1.40 -4.48
N VAL A 205 0.58 -0.93 -4.20
CA VAL A 205 0.33 0.26 -3.38
C VAL A 205 0.80 0.04 -1.95
N LEU A 206 0.51 -1.10 -1.34
CA LEU A 206 0.95 -1.44 0.01
C LEU A 206 2.48 -1.45 0.13
N MET A 207 3.17 -2.04 -0.85
CA MET A 207 4.64 -2.06 -0.88
C MET A 207 5.24 -0.67 -1.09
N SER A 208 4.68 0.13 -2.01
CA SER A 208 5.09 1.53 -2.23
C SER A 208 4.90 2.37 -0.96
N ASN A 209 3.76 2.19 -0.27
CA ASN A 209 3.48 2.93 0.97
C ASN A 209 4.44 2.53 2.09
N PHE A 210 4.77 1.24 2.23
CA PHE A 210 5.79 0.78 3.17
C PHE A 210 7.13 1.49 2.92
N GLN A 211 7.60 1.53 1.67
CA GLN A 211 8.86 2.19 1.31
C GLN A 211 8.82 3.70 1.57
N LYS A 212 7.75 4.38 1.13
CA LYS A 212 7.60 5.83 1.29
C LYS A 212 7.52 6.24 2.76
N ASN A 213 6.73 5.51 3.56
CA ASN A 213 6.55 5.82 4.98
C ASN A 213 7.84 5.59 5.76
N LEU A 214 8.55 4.50 5.50
CA LEU A 214 9.86 4.24 6.08
C LEU A 214 10.83 5.40 5.79
N LEU A 215 10.98 5.76 4.51
CA LEU A 215 11.88 6.85 4.10
C LEU A 215 11.47 8.21 4.68
N ALA A 216 10.18 8.52 4.71
CA ALA A 216 9.67 9.76 5.26
C ALA A 216 9.92 9.86 6.77
N ASN A 217 9.66 8.78 7.51
CA ASN A 217 9.87 8.73 8.95
C ASN A 217 11.36 8.91 9.30
N GLU A 218 12.25 8.17 8.63
CA GLU A 218 13.70 8.28 8.88
C GLU A 218 14.25 9.66 8.51
N LYS A 219 13.81 10.24 7.38
CA LYS A 219 14.19 11.61 7.00
C LYS A 219 13.71 12.64 8.02
N ARG A 220 12.49 12.49 8.53
CA ARG A 220 11.94 13.36 9.58
C ARG A 220 12.77 13.27 10.85
N THR A 221 13.06 12.06 11.32
CA THR A 221 13.87 11.83 12.53
C THR A 221 15.27 12.44 12.38
N ALA A 222 15.94 12.22 11.25
CA ALA A 222 17.24 12.82 10.98
C ALA A 222 17.18 14.36 10.95
N LYS A 223 16.14 14.94 10.32
CA LYS A 223 15.96 16.40 10.24
C LYS A 223 15.70 17.01 11.61
N VAL A 224 14.81 16.43 12.40
CA VAL A 224 14.51 16.88 13.77
C VAL A 224 15.75 16.82 14.64
N THR A 225 16.50 15.72 14.58
CA THR A 225 17.76 15.56 15.33
C THR A 225 18.77 16.63 14.96
N SER A 226 18.98 16.88 13.65
CA SER A 226 19.88 17.93 13.16
C SER A 226 19.44 19.33 13.62
N LEU A 227 18.14 19.63 13.57
CA LEU A 227 17.60 20.90 14.06
C LEU A 227 17.78 21.06 15.56
N MET A 228 17.56 20.01 16.35
CA MET A 228 17.79 20.06 17.80
C MET A 228 19.25 20.34 18.14
N ILE A 229 20.20 19.68 17.47
CA ILE A 229 21.64 19.94 17.67
C ILE A 229 21.98 21.40 17.33
N ALA A 230 21.43 21.89 16.22
CA ALA A 230 21.68 23.22 15.69
C ALA A 230 21.07 24.36 16.53
N GLN A 231 19.87 24.18 17.07
CA GLN A 231 19.17 25.21 17.84
C GLN A 231 19.63 25.26 19.29
N ASN A 232 19.92 24.11 19.90
CA ASN A 232 20.44 24.04 21.27
C ASN A 232 21.95 24.34 21.35
N ARG A 233 22.61 24.65 20.22
CA ARG A 233 24.05 24.91 20.13
C ARG A 233 24.90 23.86 20.84
N LEU A 234 24.49 22.59 20.73
CA LEU A 234 25.19 21.48 21.38
C LEU A 234 26.57 21.35 20.75
N LEU A 235 27.62 21.77 21.46
CA LEU A 235 28.99 21.71 20.98
C LEU A 235 29.42 20.25 20.87
N SER A 236 29.80 19.82 19.66
CA SER A 236 30.41 18.49 19.51
C SER A 236 31.78 18.45 20.17
N ALA A 237 32.16 17.30 20.71
CA ALA A 237 33.48 17.12 21.36
C ALA A 237 34.65 17.46 20.42
N LEU A 238 34.48 17.27 19.11
CA LEU A 238 35.48 17.59 18.08
C LEU A 238 35.31 18.99 17.49
N ARG A 239 34.34 19.78 17.97
CA ARG A 239 34.06 21.16 17.55
C ARG A 239 33.79 21.29 16.04
N THR A 240 33.33 20.22 15.39
CA THR A 240 33.07 20.15 13.94
C THR A 240 31.79 20.88 13.52
N ASN A 241 30.94 21.23 14.47
CA ASN A 241 29.70 21.98 14.26
C ASN A 241 29.77 23.44 14.74
N TYR A 242 30.55 23.74 15.78
CA TYR A 242 30.83 25.10 16.25
C TYR A 242 32.29 25.20 16.70
N TYR A 243 32.92 26.35 16.45
CA TYR A 243 34.18 26.70 17.07
C TYR A 243 33.97 27.81 18.10
N THR A 244 34.87 27.88 19.09
CA THR A 244 34.82 28.91 20.14
C THR A 244 36.08 29.75 20.10
N HIS A 245 35.90 31.06 20.28
CA HIS A 245 36.97 32.05 20.33
C HIS A 245 36.91 32.76 21.68
N SER A 246 38.04 32.78 22.37
CA SER A 246 38.24 33.52 23.63
C SER A 246 39.55 34.29 23.53
N LYS A 247 39.56 35.52 24.05
CA LYS A 247 40.81 36.26 24.21
C LYS A 247 41.66 35.62 25.31
N PRO A 248 43.00 35.56 25.20
CA PRO A 248 43.85 35.10 26.28
C PRO A 248 43.54 35.87 27.58
N GLY A 249 43.34 35.15 28.70
CA GLY A 249 43.00 35.75 30.00
C GLY A 249 41.53 36.18 30.18
N SER A 250 40.68 36.06 29.16
CA SER A 250 39.24 36.37 29.27
C SER A 250 38.44 35.17 29.76
N GLN A 251 37.53 35.39 30.73
CA GLN A 251 36.51 34.39 31.12
C GLN A 251 35.35 34.31 30.13
N SER A 252 35.22 35.28 29.22
CA SER A 252 34.20 35.27 28.17
C SER A 252 34.69 34.54 26.91
N TYR A 253 33.80 33.77 26.30
CA TYR A 253 33.99 33.13 25.00
C TYR A 253 32.82 33.40 24.07
N LYS A 254 33.09 33.47 22.77
CA LYS A 254 32.07 33.55 21.72
C LYS A 254 32.07 32.24 20.93
N THR A 255 30.89 31.75 20.62
CA THR A 255 30.69 30.55 19.78
C THR A 255 30.27 30.97 18.38
N TYR A 256 30.89 30.37 17.37
CA TYR A 256 30.59 30.62 15.96
C TYR A 256 30.24 29.29 15.29
N ASN A 257 29.37 29.34 14.28
CA ASN A 257 29.09 28.16 13.47
C ASN A 257 30.34 27.78 12.68
N ALA A 258 30.58 26.48 12.52
CA ALA A 258 31.63 26.02 11.61
C ALA A 258 31.18 26.28 10.16
N HIS A 259 31.90 27.14 9.46
CA HIS A 259 31.73 27.42 8.04
C HIS A 259 32.97 26.91 7.29
N TYR A 260 32.75 26.16 6.22
CA TYR A 260 33.82 25.69 5.35
C TYR A 260 33.84 26.53 4.08
N LEU A 261 35.00 26.82 3.51
CA LEU A 261 35.06 27.50 2.21
C LEU A 261 34.44 26.59 1.14
N GLU A 262 33.70 27.12 0.17
CA GLU A 262 33.17 26.30 -0.92
C GLU A 262 34.30 26.01 -1.93
N ARG A 263 34.49 24.74 -2.35
CA ARG A 263 35.62 24.33 -3.20
C ARG A 263 35.66 25.07 -4.55
N ASN A 264 34.51 25.51 -5.05
CA ASN A 264 34.34 26.19 -6.34
C ASN A 264 33.69 27.58 -6.17
N GLY A 265 33.69 28.11 -4.95
CA GLY A 265 33.09 29.41 -4.65
C GLY A 265 33.88 30.55 -5.27
N ILE A 266 33.22 31.37 -6.07
CA ILE A 266 33.64 32.76 -6.33
C ILE A 266 33.83 33.43 -4.95
N ASP A 267 34.89 34.22 -4.79
CA ASP A 267 35.36 34.82 -3.54
C ASP A 267 34.27 35.02 -2.46
N GLY A 268 34.39 34.26 -1.36
CA GLY A 268 33.60 34.48 -0.15
C GLY A 268 32.37 33.58 0.07
N SER A 269 32.10 32.57 -0.76
CA SER A 269 31.00 31.64 -0.46
C SER A 269 31.37 30.61 0.61
N PHE A 270 30.59 30.62 1.70
CA PHE A 270 30.72 29.68 2.82
C PHE A 270 29.70 28.54 2.71
N CYS A 271 30.18 27.35 2.97
CA CYS A 271 29.41 26.13 3.09
C CYS A 271 29.07 25.88 4.57
N ASP A 272 27.77 25.88 4.87
CA ASP A 272 27.20 25.46 6.14
C ASP A 272 26.49 24.12 5.96
N CYS A 273 27.07 23.06 6.52
CA CYS A 273 26.55 21.69 6.43
C CYS A 273 25.20 21.50 7.14
N ARG A 274 24.69 22.49 7.88
CA ARG A 274 23.35 22.46 8.49
C ARG A 274 22.25 22.84 7.51
N SER A 275 22.55 23.76 6.59
CA SER A 275 21.57 24.41 5.71
C SER A 275 21.68 23.94 4.27
N ARG A 276 22.90 23.67 3.79
CA ARG A 276 23.16 23.07 2.49
C ARG A 276 23.37 21.57 2.69
N ASN A 277 22.60 20.74 1.96
CA ASN A 277 22.67 19.27 1.98
C ASN A 277 24.07 18.76 1.51
N ASN A 278 24.13 17.62 0.79
CA ASN A 278 25.36 17.04 0.22
C ASN A 278 26.14 17.93 -0.77
N GLN A 279 25.73 19.18 -0.98
CA GLN A 279 26.46 20.18 -1.76
C GLN A 279 27.73 20.66 -1.03
N CYS A 280 27.74 20.51 0.29
CA CYS A 280 28.85 20.81 1.15
C CYS A 280 29.83 19.63 1.25
N THR A 281 30.83 19.56 0.36
CA THR A 281 31.85 18.49 0.40
C THR A 281 33.27 19.07 0.49
N TYR A 282 33.91 18.87 1.64
CA TYR A 282 35.34 19.16 1.80
C TYR A 282 36.11 17.84 1.69
N PRO A 283 37.22 17.79 0.92
CA PRO A 283 38.05 16.59 0.94
C PRO A 283 38.61 16.48 2.35
N ALA A 284 38.45 15.31 2.97
CA ALA A 284 39.18 15.00 4.19
C ALA A 284 40.67 15.08 3.83
N GLY A 285 41.37 16.11 4.31
CA GLY A 285 42.76 16.29 3.95
C GLY A 285 43.62 15.18 4.53
N GLY A 286 44.50 14.64 3.69
CA GLY A 286 45.65 13.90 4.18
C GLY A 286 46.56 14.89 4.90
N PHE A 287 46.77 14.68 6.21
CA PHE A 287 47.82 15.29 7.04
C PHE A 287 48.11 16.77 6.71
N TYR A 288 47.30 17.70 7.22
CA TYR A 288 47.67 19.12 7.19
C TYR A 288 48.80 19.36 8.19
N ASN A 289 49.98 19.74 7.69
CA ASN A 289 51.10 20.13 8.53
C ASN A 289 50.85 21.55 9.06
N TRP A 290 50.81 21.73 10.38
CA TRP A 290 50.55 23.01 11.06
C TRP A 290 51.65 24.06 10.84
N THR A 291 52.80 23.68 10.28
CA THR A 291 53.99 24.54 10.22
C THR A 291 54.07 25.46 9.00
N LEU A 292 53.12 25.40 8.06
CA LEU A 292 53.11 26.31 6.90
C LEU A 292 51.71 26.90 6.71
N PRO A 293 51.57 28.24 6.65
CA PRO A 293 50.30 28.94 6.45
C PRO A 293 49.81 28.86 4.99
N GLU A 294 49.96 27.72 4.33
CA GLU A 294 49.44 27.49 2.98
C GLU A 294 48.06 26.82 3.07
N LEU A 295 47.08 27.54 3.61
CA LEU A 295 45.66 27.13 3.64
C LEU A 295 45.01 27.04 2.24
N GLY A 296 45.76 27.33 1.17
CA GLY A 296 45.29 27.31 -0.22
C GLY A 296 45.75 26.14 -1.08
N LYS A 297 46.62 25.23 -0.59
CA LYS A 297 47.10 24.10 -1.41
C LYS A 297 46.59 22.76 -0.87
N PRO A 298 45.93 21.91 -1.69
CA PRO A 298 45.65 20.54 -1.29
C PRO A 298 46.97 19.87 -0.93
N ALA A 299 46.94 19.02 0.12
CA ALA A 299 48.10 18.24 0.52
C ALA A 299 48.73 17.59 -0.72
N LYS A 300 50.03 17.80 -0.93
CA LYS A 300 50.76 17.24 -2.08
C LYS A 300 50.38 15.75 -2.20
N ASN A 301 49.82 15.36 -3.34
CA ASN A 301 49.32 14.01 -3.65
C ASN A 301 50.38 12.90 -3.61
N ASN A 302 51.59 13.19 -3.13
CA ASN A 302 52.67 12.24 -2.99
C ASN A 302 52.73 11.80 -1.52
N PRO A 303 52.30 10.57 -1.21
CA PRO A 303 52.50 10.04 0.14
C PRO A 303 54.02 10.01 0.44
N PRO A 304 54.44 10.12 1.71
CA PRO A 304 55.84 10.05 2.10
C PRO A 304 56.55 8.84 1.46
N PRO A 305 57.86 8.90 1.14
CA PRO A 305 58.57 7.85 0.40
C PRO A 305 58.38 6.43 0.96
N GLN A 306 58.24 6.30 2.29
CA GLN A 306 57.97 5.05 2.99
C GLN A 306 56.62 4.39 2.64
N PHE A 307 55.66 5.16 2.11
CA PHE A 307 54.33 4.68 1.68
C PHE A 307 54.20 4.56 0.15
N GLN A 308 55.17 5.09 -0.63
CA GLN A 308 55.17 4.95 -2.10
C GLN A 308 55.48 3.52 -2.54
N LYS A 309 56.26 2.76 -1.75
CA LYS A 309 56.58 1.35 -2.05
C LYS A 309 55.39 0.39 -1.97
N LYS A 310 54.27 0.77 -1.34
CA LYS A 310 53.02 -0.05 -1.28
C LYS A 310 52.01 0.26 -2.39
N LYS A 311 52.21 1.32 -3.17
CA LYS A 311 51.24 1.75 -4.22
C LYS A 311 51.15 0.74 -5.38
N LYS A 312 52.24 0.03 -5.69
CA LYS A 312 52.25 -1.03 -6.73
C LYS A 312 51.45 -2.28 -6.36
N PHE A 313 51.17 -2.54 -5.08
CA PHE A 313 50.46 -3.76 -4.65
C PHE A 313 48.94 -3.59 -4.57
N ILE A 314 48.44 -2.35 -4.48
CA ILE A 314 47.01 -2.06 -4.37
C ILE A 314 46.40 -1.72 -5.74
N GLN A 315 47.19 -1.14 -6.67
CA GLN A 315 46.70 -0.87 -8.04
C GLN A 315 46.47 -2.14 -8.88
N SER A 316 47.07 -3.29 -8.52
CA SER A 316 46.79 -4.56 -9.19
C SER A 316 45.44 -5.19 -8.84
N PHE A 317 44.76 -4.72 -7.78
CA PHE A 317 43.45 -5.23 -7.37
C PHE A 317 42.25 -4.43 -7.92
N ILE A 318 42.48 -3.27 -8.53
CA ILE A 318 41.39 -2.37 -8.98
C ILE A 318 41.12 -2.49 -10.50
N VAL A 319 41.98 -3.13 -11.29
CA VAL A 319 41.82 -3.23 -12.76
C VAL A 319 41.28 -4.60 -13.23
N LYS A 320 40.78 -5.44 -12.32
CA LYS A 320 39.95 -6.61 -12.71
C LYS A 320 38.70 -6.69 -11.85
N ARG A 321 37.67 -5.93 -12.23
CA ARG A 321 36.25 -6.28 -12.11
C ARG A 321 35.40 -5.41 -13.00
#